data_AF-A0A2D5S016-F1
#
_entry.id   AF-A0A2D5S016-F1
#
_cell.length_a   1.000
_cell.length_b   1.000
_cell.length_c   1.000
_cell.angle_alpha   90.00
_cell.angle_beta   90.00
_cell.angle_gamma   90.00
#
_symmetry.space_group_name_H-M   'P 1'
#
loop_
_entity.id
_entity.type
_entity.pdbx_description
1 polymer ?
#
loop_
_entity_poly.entity_id
_entity_poly.type
_entity_poly.pdbx_seq_one_letter_code
_entity_poly.pdbx_strand_id
1 'polypeptide(L)' 'MENFNKSWVVEWSESQQSYHIDTIEKMLNRNINAFANGRKTDYKPLIFAESQAEAIRLKKQLARKKTD' A
#
# COMPACT_ATOMS: atom_id res chain seq x y z
N MET A 1 -12.11 13.25 -10.21
CA MET A 1 -10.92 12.48 -9.79
C MET A 1 -10.80 11.32 -10.75
N GLU A 2 -9.61 11.08 -11.32
CA GLU A 2 -9.36 9.91 -12.16
C GLU A 2 -9.75 8.62 -11.43
N ASN A 3 -10.20 7.64 -12.19
CA ASN A 3 -10.88 6.45 -11.68
C ASN A 3 -9.86 5.45 -11.09
N PHE A 4 -9.27 5.77 -9.93
CA PHE A 4 -8.31 4.90 -9.21
C PHE A 4 -8.92 3.60 -8.67
N ASN A 5 -10.23 3.38 -8.87
CA ASN A 5 -11.01 2.29 -8.28
C ASN A 5 -10.57 0.88 -8.69
N LYS A 6 -9.69 0.74 -9.69
CA LYS A 6 -9.19 -0.57 -10.15
C LYS A 6 -7.75 -0.86 -9.78
N SER A 7 -7.01 0.13 -9.27
CA SER A 7 -5.58 -0.02 -9.00
C SER A 7 -5.31 -0.35 -7.53
N TRP A 8 -4.27 -1.14 -7.33
CA TRP A 8 -3.85 -1.69 -6.05
C TRP A 8 -2.45 -1.19 -5.69
N VAL A 9 -2.13 -1.23 -4.40
CA VAL A 9 -0.84 -0.84 -3.87
C VAL A 9 -0.38 -1.87 -2.84
N VAL A 10 0.92 -2.18 -2.85
CA VAL A 10 1.57 -2.90 -1.76
C VAL A 10 2.30 -1.88 -0.90
N GLU A 11 1.99 -1.89 0.40
CA GLU A 11 2.54 -0.97 1.38
C GLU A 11 3.33 -1.73 2.44
N TRP A 12 4.32 -1.07 3.02
CA TRP A 12 5.06 -1.55 4.18
C TRP A 12 4.69 -0.74 5.42
N SER A 13 4.26 -1.42 6.49
CA SER A 13 4.12 -0.80 7.82
C SER A 13 5.39 -1.07 8.62
N GLU A 14 6.11 0.01 8.95
CA GLU A 14 7.32 -0.11 9.78
C GLU A 14 6.98 -0.52 11.21
N SER A 15 5.85 -0.06 11.76
CA SER A 15 5.46 -0.39 13.12
C SER A 15 5.03 -1.86 13.25
N GLN A 16 4.31 -2.39 12.26
CA GLN A 16 3.83 -3.79 12.26
C GLN A 16 4.84 -4.77 11.66
N GLN A 17 5.92 -4.27 11.04
CA GLN A 17 6.88 -5.08 10.29
C GLN A 17 6.21 -6.01 9.27
N SER A 18 5.20 -5.50 8.55
CA SER A 18 4.43 -6.33 7.62
C SER A 18 4.01 -5.61 6.34
N TYR A 19 3.74 -6.41 5.30
CA TYR A 19 3.24 -5.93 4.01
C TYR A 19 1.71 -5.94 3.96
N HIS A 20 1.14 -4.83 3.52
CA HIS A 20 -0.29 -4.64 3.32
C HIS A 20 -0.61 -4.49 1.84
N ILE A 21 -1.82 -4.90 1.46
CA ILE A 21 -2.34 -4.72 0.10
C ILE A 21 -3.65 -3.97 0.25
N ASP A 22 -3.74 -2.82 -0.40
CA ASP A 22 -4.91 -1.96 -0.40
C ASP A 22 -5.21 -1.48 -1.82
N THR A 23 -6.37 -0.85 -2.01
CA THR A 23 -6.64 -0.08 -3.23
C THR A 23 -5.98 1.29 -3.11
N ILE A 24 -5.60 1.89 -4.25
CA ILE A 24 -5.05 3.25 -4.27
C ILE A 24 -6.03 4.23 -3.63
N GLU A 25 -7.32 4.09 -3.91
CA GLU A 25 -8.38 4.93 -3.32
C GLU A 25 -8.39 4.84 -1.78
N LYS A 26 -8.32 3.64 -1.20
CA LYS A 26 -8.29 3.45 0.26
C LYS A 26 -7.03 4.06 0.88
N MET A 27 -5.87 3.83 0.27
CA MET A 27 -4.60 4.41 0.70
C MET A 27 -4.67 5.95 0.70
N LEU A 28 -5.14 6.56 -0.40
CA LEU A 28 -5.24 8.00 -0.52
C LEU A 28 -6.20 8.58 0.52
N ASN A 29 -7.39 7.99 0.67
CA ASN A 29 -8.36 8.43 1.68
C ASN A 29 -7.79 8.33 3.10
N ARG A 30 -7.11 7.24 3.45
CA ARG A 30 -6.43 7.09 4.74
C ARG A 30 -5.37 8.18 4.94
N ASN A 31 -4.54 8.43 3.94
CA ASN A 31 -3.43 9.40 4.03
C ASN A 31 -3.94 10.85 4.12
N ILE A 32 -4.95 11.21 3.32
CA ILE A 32 -5.59 12.54 3.37
C ILE A 32 -6.22 12.75 4.75
N ASN A 33 -6.96 11.77 5.26
CA ASN A 33 -7.57 11.86 6.59
C ASN A 33 -6.52 11.95 7.70
N ALA A 34 -5.41 11.20 7.60
CA ALA A 34 -4.32 11.30 8.57
C ALA A 34 -3.70 12.69 8.57
N PHE A 35 -3.40 13.22 7.37
CA PHE A 35 -2.87 14.59 7.20
C PHE A 35 -3.82 15.64 7.78
N ALA A 36 -5.10 15.62 7.40
CA ALA A 36 -6.10 16.58 7.87
C ALA A 36 -6.28 16.57 9.40
N ASN A 37 -6.09 15.42 10.04
CA ASN A 37 -6.22 15.25 11.49
C ASN A 37 -4.88 15.35 12.24
N GLY A 38 -3.78 15.73 11.59
CA GLY A 38 -2.45 15.79 12.21
C GLY A 38 -1.92 14.45 12.73
N ARG A 39 -2.44 13.33 12.21
CA ARG A 39 -2.02 11.97 12.58
C ARG A 39 -0.89 11.49 11.69
N LYS A 40 0.09 10.82 12.28
CA LYS A 40 1.13 10.12 11.50
C LYS A 40 0.58 8.80 10.95
N THR A 41 0.99 8.46 9.74
CA THR A 41 0.79 7.16 9.11
C THR A 41 2.17 6.56 8.85
N ASP A 42 2.36 5.28 9.17
CA ASP A 42 3.62 4.55 8.97
C ASP A 42 3.59 3.64 7.73
N TYR A 43 2.50 3.70 6.96
CA TYR A 43 2.37 2.94 5.71
C TYR A 43 3.16 3.64 4.60
N LYS A 44 4.16 2.93 4.07
CA LYS A 44 5.00 3.37 2.95
C LYS A 44 4.59 2.62 1.68
N PRO A 45 4.07 3.29 0.65
CA PRO A 45 3.81 2.67 -0.64
C PRO A 45 5.12 2.17 -1.27
N LEU A 46 5.15 0.91 -1.69
CA LEU A 46 6.34 0.31 -2.32
C LEU A 46 6.16 0.07 -3.81
N ILE A 47 4.98 -0.42 -4.22
CA ILE A 47 4.70 -0.74 -5.63
C ILE A 47 3.20 -0.68 -5.91
N PHE A 48 2.85 -0.22 -7.11
CA PHE A 48 1.48 -0.22 -7.63
C PHE A 48 1.22 -1.43 -8.52
N ALA A 49 -0.03 -1.86 -8.57
CA ALA A 49 -0.50 -3.00 -9.36
C ALA A 49 -1.84 -2.68 -10.02
N GLU A 50 -2.08 -3.29 -11.18
CA GLU A 50 -3.32 -3.11 -11.94
C GLU A 50 -4.46 -4.02 -11.42
N SER A 51 -4.12 -5.01 -10.58
CA SER A 51 -5.09 -5.93 -9.99
C SER A 51 -4.66 -6.45 -8.62
N GLN A 52 -5.61 -6.98 -7.85
CA GLN A 52 -5.33 -7.60 -6.56
C GLN A 52 -4.40 -8.80 -6.69
N ALA A 53 -4.61 -9.62 -7.73
CA ALA A 53 -3.79 -10.81 -7.99
C ALA A 53 -2.32 -10.42 -8.26
N GLU A 54 -2.13 -9.34 -9.02
CA GLU A 54 -0.79 -8.79 -9.24
C GLU A 54 -0.18 -8.25 -7.95
N ALA A 55 -0.93 -7.49 -7.14
CA ALA A 55 -0.44 -7.00 -5.85
C ALA A 55 0.01 -8.15 -4.93
N ILE A 56 -0.74 -9.26 -4.89
CA ILE A 56 -0.37 -10.47 -4.14
C ILE A 56 0.94 -11.07 -4.66
N ARG A 57 1.10 -11.15 -5.98
CA ARG A 57 2.34 -11.64 -6.61
C ARG A 57 3.53 -10.75 -6.24
N LEU A 58 3.38 -9.43 -6.33
CA LEU A 58 4.43 -8.46 -6.01
C LEU A 58 4.80 -8.47 -4.53
N LYS A 59 3.82 -8.56 -3.62
CA LYS A 59 4.06 -8.75 -2.18
C LYS A 59 4.95 -9.97 -1.91
N LYS A 60 4.70 -11.10 -2.58
CA LYS A 60 5.54 -12.30 -2.44
C LYS A 60 6.97 -12.07 -2.94
N GLN A 61 7.15 -11.30 -4.02
CA GLN A 61 8.49 -10.96 -4.53
C GLN A 61 9.26 -10.04 -3.57
N LEU A 62 8.59 -9.03 -2.99
CA LEU A 62 9.18 -8.14 -1.99
C LEU A 62 9.58 -8.90 -0.72
N ALA A 63 8.73 -9.82 -0.26
CA ALA A 63 9.03 -10.64 0.91
C ALA A 63 10.29 -11.49 0.70
N ARG A 64 10.52 -12.02 -0.50
CA ARG A 64 11.74 -12.77 -0.84
C ARG A 64 12.98 -11.88 -0.79
N LYS A 65 12.94 -10.69 -1.39
CA LYS A 65 14.06 -9.73 -1.40
C LYS A 65 14.51 -9.24 -0.02
N LYS A 66 13.62 -9.21 0.98
CA LYS A 66 13.98 -8.79 2.35
C LYS A 66 14.81 -9.85 3.11
N THR A 67 14.80 -11.10 2.62
CA THR A 67 15.51 -12.24 3.22
C THR A 67 16.94 -12.38 2.70
N ASP A 68 17.29 -11.64 1.65
CA ASP A 68 18.64 -11.54 1.08
C ASP A 68 19.38 -10.32 1.67
#